data_AF-A0A2E3N2S9-F1
#
_entry.id   AF-A0A2E3N2S9-F1
#
_cell.length_a   1.000
_cell.length_b   1.000
_cell.length_c   1.000
_cell.angle_alpha   90.00
_cell.angle_beta   90.00
_cell.angle_gamma   90.00
#
_symmetry.space_group_name_H-M   'P 1'
#
loop_
_entity.id
_entity.type
_entity.pdbx_description
1 polymer ?
#
loop_
_entity_poly.entity_id
_entity_poly.type
_entity_poly.pdbx_seq_one_letter_code
_entity_poly.pdbx_strand_id
1 'polypeptide(L)'
;MSAEKNIKTIKKTFLLGESLAKKNKKKESLLVSLESISSPFLSVAYEGASFYLAKNCFVNENISFDNWLLFSKLAKTEHKPQIHVGLGWAIAEEKKNIVDFIKKIDHIFIPRVLDGFGYYSGLFNRREFVRLGKTPSIKKEFTPFFFQGLGRFFWHISRGDTEKLSRLLVLLEKKRLPDVWRGIGIAFTYVGGTKKKDVLTVLNLSKEHVKDFKCGVVIALHTRSLSKHPFKDSLFIKNAVDLPCFSLLKNTTLFLSSELSKNSLKQIKSFL
;
A
#
# COMPACT_ATOMS: atom_id res chain seq x y z
N MET A 1 -8.95 -18.63 7.10
CA MET A 1 -9.91 -17.62 6.57
C MET A 1 -9.66 -17.48 5.08
N SER A 2 -10.70 -17.23 4.27
CA SER A 2 -10.54 -16.96 2.83
C SER A 2 -10.17 -15.50 2.56
N ALA A 3 -9.56 -15.22 1.41
CA ALA A 3 -9.26 -13.86 0.96
C ALA A 3 -10.48 -12.94 0.97
N GLU A 4 -11.66 -13.43 0.56
CA GLU A 4 -12.90 -12.65 0.57
C GLU A 4 -13.30 -12.20 1.98
N LYS A 5 -13.22 -13.09 2.98
CA LYS A 5 -13.51 -12.75 4.38
C LYS A 5 -12.52 -11.70 4.89
N ASN A 6 -11.23 -11.82 4.56
CA ASN A 6 -10.22 -10.85 4.95
C ASN A 6 -10.46 -9.49 4.30
N ILE A 7 -10.83 -9.42 3.01
CA ILE A 7 -11.20 -8.16 2.34
C ILE A 7 -12.38 -7.47 3.05
N LYS A 8 -13.41 -8.23 3.45
CA LYS A 8 -14.54 -7.68 4.23
C LYS A 8 -14.07 -7.12 5.59
N THR A 9 -13.19 -7.82 6.29
CA THR A 9 -12.62 -7.35 7.57
C THR A 9 -11.76 -6.09 7.39
N ILE A 10 -10.92 -6.05 6.35
CA ILE A 10 -10.10 -4.87 5.99
C ILE A 10 -11.01 -3.66 5.79
N LYS A 11 -12.08 -3.79 4.97
CA LYS A 11 -13.02 -2.69 4.73
C LYS A 11 -13.69 -2.21 6.03
N LYS A 12 -14.16 -3.12 6.89
CA LYS A 12 -14.75 -2.76 8.19
C LYS A 12 -13.74 -2.04 9.11
N THR A 13 -12.50 -2.51 9.12
CA THR A 13 -11.43 -1.94 9.94
C THR A 13 -11.04 -0.52 9.49
N PHE A 14 -10.99 -0.29 8.18
CA PHE A 14 -10.78 1.04 7.59
C PHE A 14 -11.86 2.03 8.04
N LEU A 15 -13.14 1.67 7.83
CA LEU A 15 -14.29 2.51 8.19
C LEU A 15 -14.37 2.78 9.70
N LEU A 16 -13.95 1.83 10.54
CA LEU A 16 -13.85 2.04 11.98
C LEU A 16 -12.81 3.11 12.31
N GLY A 17 -11.63 3.06 11.67
CA GLY A 17 -10.58 4.07 11.81
C GLY A 17 -11.05 5.48 11.44
N GLU A 18 -11.73 5.63 10.30
CA GLU A 18 -12.35 6.89 9.89
C GLU A 18 -13.34 7.42 10.93
N SER A 19 -14.24 6.54 11.42
CA SER A 19 -15.25 6.89 12.42
C SER A 19 -14.62 7.36 13.73
N LEU A 20 -13.55 6.69 14.18
CA LEU A 20 -12.81 7.11 15.38
C LEU A 20 -12.12 8.46 15.18
N ALA A 21 -11.52 8.70 14.00
CA ALA A 21 -10.88 9.98 13.69
C ALA A 21 -11.90 11.14 13.64
N LYS A 22 -13.12 10.88 13.17
CA LYS A 22 -14.23 11.84 13.21
C LYS A 22 -14.69 12.16 14.63
N LYS A 23 -14.73 11.18 15.52
CA LYS A 23 -15.19 11.34 16.91
C LYS A 23 -14.16 11.98 17.83
N ASN A 24 -12.87 11.78 17.56
CA ASN A 24 -11.79 12.22 18.43
C ASN A 24 -11.13 13.51 17.92
N LYS A 25 -11.32 14.63 18.65
CA LYS A 25 -10.66 15.90 18.32
C LYS A 25 -9.16 15.90 18.64
N LYS A 26 -8.77 15.30 19.78
CA LYS A 26 -7.36 15.17 20.23
C LYS A 26 -6.69 13.93 19.64
N LYS A 27 -5.40 14.03 19.28
CA LYS A 27 -4.68 12.94 18.61
C LYS A 27 -4.33 11.80 19.55
N GLU A 28 -4.01 12.12 20.78
CA GLU A 28 -3.73 11.17 21.85
C GLU A 28 -4.96 10.30 22.11
N SER A 29 -6.16 10.89 22.21
CA SER A 29 -7.42 10.16 22.38
C SER A 29 -7.75 9.28 21.16
N LEU A 30 -7.46 9.76 19.94
CA LEU A 30 -7.60 8.96 18.73
C LEU A 30 -6.66 7.75 18.74
N LEU A 31 -5.38 7.93 19.12
CA LEU A 31 -4.40 6.85 19.18
C LEU A 31 -4.79 5.79 20.20
N VAL A 32 -5.23 6.19 21.40
CA VAL A 32 -5.77 5.26 22.41
C VAL A 32 -6.95 4.47 21.85
N SER A 33 -7.87 5.15 21.14
CA SER A 33 -9.02 4.49 20.52
C SER A 33 -8.62 3.49 19.44
N LEU A 34 -7.64 3.84 18.59
CA LEU A 34 -7.14 2.95 17.53
C LEU A 34 -6.46 1.71 18.11
N GLU A 35 -5.61 1.88 19.13
CA GLU A 35 -4.92 0.77 19.80
C GLU A 35 -5.87 -0.24 20.47
N SER A 36 -7.09 0.18 20.83
CA SER A 36 -8.10 -0.71 21.39
C SER A 36 -8.75 -1.65 20.36
N ILE A 37 -8.51 -1.45 19.06
CA ILE A 37 -9.11 -2.27 18.00
C ILE A 37 -8.42 -3.64 17.96
N SER A 38 -9.17 -4.69 18.34
CA SER A 38 -8.75 -6.07 18.13
C SER A 38 -8.99 -6.50 16.68
N SER A 39 -8.01 -6.25 15.81
CA SER A 39 -8.04 -6.68 14.41
C SER A 39 -6.65 -7.07 13.92
N PRO A 40 -6.50 -8.17 13.16
CA PRO A 40 -5.24 -8.50 12.50
C PRO A 40 -4.83 -7.45 11.43
N PHE A 41 -5.75 -6.55 11.08
CA PHE A 41 -5.54 -5.45 10.15
C PHE A 41 -5.50 -4.09 10.86
N LEU A 42 -5.05 -4.02 12.12
CA LEU A 42 -5.01 -2.78 12.91
C LEU A 42 -4.42 -1.58 12.15
N SER A 43 -3.31 -1.76 11.41
CA SER A 43 -2.73 -0.68 10.59
C SER A 43 -3.70 -0.12 9.53
N VAL A 44 -4.70 -0.89 9.10
CA VAL A 44 -5.76 -0.40 8.18
C VAL A 44 -6.72 0.57 8.89
N ALA A 45 -6.92 0.45 10.21
CA ALA A 45 -7.66 1.47 10.95
C ALA A 45 -6.89 2.79 10.99
N TYR A 46 -5.56 2.73 11.14
CA TYR A 46 -4.70 3.90 11.00
C TYR A 46 -4.73 4.49 9.59
N GLU A 47 -4.83 3.65 8.54
CA GLU A 47 -5.04 4.10 7.16
C GLU A 47 -6.34 4.91 7.02
N GLY A 48 -7.45 4.41 7.54
CA GLY A 48 -8.74 5.10 7.53
C GLY A 48 -8.74 6.40 8.35
N ALA A 49 -8.16 6.37 9.55
CA ALA A 49 -8.01 7.58 10.37
C ALA A 49 -7.18 8.65 9.66
N SER A 50 -6.07 8.24 9.03
CA SER A 50 -5.21 9.12 8.23
C SER A 50 -5.96 9.73 7.05
N PHE A 51 -6.69 8.91 6.29
CA PHE A 51 -7.50 9.35 5.17
C PHE A 51 -8.51 10.42 5.59
N TYR A 52 -9.28 10.17 6.66
CA TYR A 52 -10.24 11.15 7.18
C TYR A 52 -9.57 12.45 7.60
N LEU A 53 -8.48 12.38 8.37
CA LEU A 53 -7.78 13.58 8.84
C LEU A 53 -7.21 14.41 7.69
N ALA A 54 -6.57 13.77 6.71
CA ALA A 54 -6.03 14.46 5.55
C ALA A 54 -7.14 15.13 4.74
N LYS A 55 -8.22 14.40 4.44
CA LYS A 55 -9.39 14.93 3.74
C LYS A 55 -9.99 16.13 4.47
N ASN A 56 -10.12 16.06 5.79
CA ASN A 56 -10.64 17.17 6.58
C ASN A 56 -9.77 18.44 6.48
N CYS A 57 -8.43 18.29 6.41
CA CYS A 57 -7.53 19.42 6.17
C CYS A 57 -7.66 20.01 4.75
N PHE A 58 -8.11 19.22 3.78
CA PHE A 58 -8.19 19.62 2.37
C PHE A 58 -9.48 20.38 2.03
N VAL A 59 -10.53 20.14 2.80
CA VAL A 59 -11.88 20.69 2.59
C VAL A 59 -12.27 21.74 3.63
N ASN A 60 -11.60 21.78 4.79
CA ASN A 60 -11.87 22.76 5.84
C ASN A 60 -10.67 23.70 6.00
N GLU A 61 -10.84 24.95 5.58
CA GLU A 61 -9.80 25.98 5.61
C GLU A 61 -9.29 26.30 7.03
N ASN A 62 -10.09 26.02 8.06
CA ASN A 62 -9.69 26.21 9.46
C ASN A 62 -8.83 25.06 10.02
N ILE A 63 -8.56 24.02 9.22
CA ILE A 63 -7.81 22.84 9.65
C ILE A 63 -6.52 22.73 8.86
N SER A 64 -5.41 23.13 9.50
CA SER A 64 -4.08 22.98 8.91
C SER A 64 -3.71 21.52 8.68
N PHE A 65 -2.91 21.28 7.64
CA PHE A 65 -2.26 19.99 7.39
C PHE A 65 -1.35 19.53 8.55
N ASP A 66 -0.91 20.45 9.42
CA ASP A 66 -0.18 20.13 10.65
C ASP A 66 -0.96 19.19 11.57
N ASN A 67 -2.29 19.22 11.48
CA ASN A 67 -3.17 18.29 12.19
C ASN A 67 -2.93 16.83 11.77
N TRP A 68 -2.70 16.60 10.47
CA TRP A 68 -2.34 15.29 9.95
C TRP A 68 -0.87 14.93 10.28
N LEU A 69 0.05 15.90 10.17
CA LEU A 69 1.46 15.70 10.52
C LEU A 69 1.64 15.31 11.99
N LEU A 70 0.89 15.95 12.91
CA LEU A 70 0.91 15.61 14.32
C LEU A 70 0.45 14.18 14.57
N PHE A 71 -0.65 13.76 13.92
CA PHE A 71 -1.12 12.37 14.01
C PHE A 71 -0.06 11.38 13.50
N SER A 72 0.53 11.65 12.32
CA SER A 72 1.59 10.82 11.74
C SER A 72 2.84 10.75 12.63
N LYS A 73 3.20 11.87 13.28
CA LYS A 73 4.33 11.96 14.21
C LYS A 73 4.12 11.14 15.48
N LEU A 74 2.94 11.25 16.09
CA LEU A 74 2.61 10.60 17.36
C LEU A 74 2.32 9.10 17.22
N ALA A 75 1.88 8.65 16.05
CA ALA A 75 1.61 7.24 15.80
C ALA A 75 2.88 6.38 15.88
N LYS A 76 2.73 5.14 16.37
CA LYS A 76 3.82 4.16 16.42
C LYS A 76 4.37 3.89 15.02
N THR A 77 5.69 3.70 14.94
CA THR A 77 6.44 3.49 13.68
C THR A 77 5.85 2.36 12.83
N GLU A 78 5.32 1.31 13.45
CA GLU A 78 4.73 0.15 12.78
C GLU A 78 3.47 0.46 11.95
N HIS A 79 2.77 1.56 12.25
CA HIS A 79 1.56 1.98 11.52
C HIS A 79 1.82 3.08 10.49
N LYS A 80 2.99 3.73 10.53
CA LYS A 80 3.34 4.83 9.62
C LYS A 80 3.21 4.47 8.14
N PRO A 81 3.57 3.28 7.65
CA PRO A 81 3.37 2.94 6.24
C PRO A 81 1.91 3.03 5.79
N GLN A 82 0.96 2.58 6.60
CA GLN A 82 -0.48 2.65 6.31
C GLN A 82 -1.03 4.07 6.48
N ILE A 83 -0.55 4.83 7.47
CA ILE A 83 -0.92 6.25 7.60
C ILE A 83 -0.61 6.99 6.29
N HIS A 84 0.56 6.77 5.69
CA HIS A 84 0.92 7.42 4.43
C HIS A 84 0.13 6.89 3.22
N VAL A 85 -0.32 5.63 3.23
CA VAL A 85 -1.28 5.13 2.22
C VAL A 85 -2.59 5.92 2.30
N GLY A 86 -3.13 6.13 3.51
CA GLY A 86 -4.36 6.91 3.73
C GLY A 86 -4.26 8.36 3.25
N LEU A 87 -3.10 9.01 3.42
CA LEU A 87 -2.83 10.33 2.84
C LEU A 87 -2.93 10.30 1.31
N GLY A 88 -2.36 9.27 0.67
CA GLY A 88 -2.44 9.08 -0.78
C GLY A 88 -3.87 8.97 -1.30
N TRP A 89 -4.74 8.28 -0.55
CA TRP A 89 -6.16 8.19 -0.87
C TRP A 89 -6.84 9.55 -0.79
N ALA A 90 -6.61 10.31 0.28
CA ALA A 90 -7.22 11.62 0.47
C ALA A 90 -6.81 12.61 -0.63
N ILE A 91 -5.53 12.59 -1.03
CA ILE A 91 -5.02 13.46 -2.10
C ILE A 91 -5.69 13.10 -3.43
N ALA A 92 -5.85 11.80 -3.73
CA ALA A 92 -6.50 11.34 -4.96
C ALA A 92 -7.99 11.65 -4.98
N GLU A 93 -8.69 11.47 -3.87
CA GLU A 93 -10.12 11.76 -3.73
C GLU A 93 -10.42 13.25 -3.92
N GLU A 94 -9.69 14.09 -3.19
CA GLU A 94 -9.88 15.54 -3.21
C GLU A 94 -9.15 16.22 -4.37
N LYS A 95 -8.62 15.42 -5.32
CA LYS A 95 -7.90 15.87 -6.53
C LYS A 95 -6.84 16.92 -6.25
N LYS A 96 -6.17 16.83 -5.11
CA LYS A 96 -5.12 17.79 -4.73
C LYS A 96 -3.82 17.47 -5.47
N ASN A 97 -2.97 18.47 -5.65
CA ASN A 97 -1.64 18.25 -6.20
C ASN A 97 -0.77 17.49 -5.19
N ILE A 98 -0.45 16.24 -5.50
CA ILE A 98 0.33 15.35 -4.61
C ILE A 98 1.69 15.94 -4.22
N VAL A 99 2.32 16.74 -5.10
CA VAL A 99 3.62 17.36 -4.86
C VAL A 99 3.60 18.28 -3.64
N ASP A 100 2.47 18.95 -3.38
CA ASP A 100 2.35 19.90 -2.27
C ASP A 100 2.37 19.25 -0.89
N PHE A 101 2.08 17.96 -0.82
CA PHE A 101 2.03 17.20 0.44
C PHE A 101 3.24 16.30 0.61
N ILE A 102 3.72 15.66 -0.46
CA ILE A 102 4.91 14.78 -0.35
C ILE A 102 6.18 15.54 0.01
N LYS A 103 6.27 16.85 -0.29
CA LYS A 103 7.38 17.72 0.13
C LYS A 103 7.39 18.04 1.64
N LYS A 104 6.29 17.75 2.34
CA LYS A 104 6.10 18.06 3.77
C LYS A 104 6.24 16.84 4.69
N ILE A 105 6.52 15.67 4.12
CA ILE A 105 6.68 14.41 4.86
C ILE A 105 8.11 13.88 4.69
N ASP A 106 8.50 12.95 5.56
CA ASP A 106 9.75 12.22 5.38
C ASP A 106 9.76 11.47 4.04
N HIS A 107 10.84 11.66 3.28
CA HIS A 107 11.06 11.10 1.95
C HIS A 107 10.88 9.58 1.91
N ILE A 108 11.18 8.87 3.00
CA ILE A 108 11.04 7.41 3.08
C ILE A 108 9.59 6.94 2.88
N PHE A 109 8.60 7.80 3.14
CA PHE A 109 7.17 7.46 3.02
C PHE A 109 6.51 7.92 1.71
N ILE A 110 7.21 8.67 0.86
CA ILE A 110 6.69 9.08 -0.46
C ILE A 110 6.20 7.88 -1.29
N PRO A 111 6.94 6.75 -1.36
CA PRO A 111 6.45 5.53 -2.00
C PRO A 111 5.09 5.05 -1.50
N ARG A 112 4.80 5.20 -0.20
CA ARG A 112 3.54 4.75 0.42
C ARG A 112 2.38 5.66 0.07
N VAL A 113 2.60 6.97 -0.01
CA VAL A 113 1.59 7.94 -0.48
C VAL A 113 1.22 7.66 -1.94
N LEU A 114 2.21 7.44 -2.80
CA LEU A 114 1.99 7.13 -4.21
C LEU A 114 1.28 5.79 -4.41
N ASP A 115 1.63 4.79 -3.62
CA ASP A 115 0.95 3.49 -3.57
C ASP A 115 -0.53 3.65 -3.17
N GLY A 116 -0.83 4.49 -2.16
CA GLY A 116 -2.20 4.83 -1.81
C GLY A 116 -2.95 5.56 -2.93
N PHE A 117 -2.33 6.59 -3.50
CA PHE A 117 -2.90 7.38 -4.60
C PHE A 117 -3.23 6.50 -5.81
N GLY A 118 -2.33 5.57 -6.18
CA GLY A 118 -2.53 4.62 -7.27
C GLY A 118 -3.65 3.63 -7.01
N TYR A 119 -3.76 3.12 -5.78
CA TYR A 119 -4.87 2.25 -5.39
C TYR A 119 -6.21 2.96 -5.52
N TYR A 120 -6.32 4.17 -4.98
CA TYR A 120 -7.53 4.98 -5.05
C TYR A 120 -7.90 5.32 -6.50
N SER A 121 -6.90 5.68 -7.31
CA SER A 121 -7.08 5.94 -8.74
C SER A 121 -7.62 4.73 -9.49
N GLY A 122 -7.19 3.52 -9.10
CA GLY A 122 -7.77 2.27 -9.58
C GLY A 122 -9.24 2.08 -9.20
N LEU A 123 -9.65 2.48 -7.99
CA LEU A 123 -11.05 2.37 -7.56
C LEU A 123 -11.99 3.31 -8.33
N PHE A 124 -11.63 4.60 -8.40
CA PHE A 124 -12.56 5.66 -8.81
C PHE A 124 -12.22 6.32 -10.16
N ASN A 125 -10.98 6.20 -10.65
CA ASN A 125 -10.50 6.90 -11.85
C ASN A 125 -10.00 5.94 -12.96
N ARG A 126 -10.62 4.76 -13.09
CA ARG A 126 -10.20 3.68 -14.03
C ARG A 126 -10.07 4.14 -15.46
N ARG A 127 -11.01 4.97 -15.95
CA ARG A 127 -10.95 5.48 -17.33
C ARG A 127 -9.65 6.22 -17.59
N GLU A 128 -9.22 7.05 -16.64
CA GLU A 128 -8.05 7.91 -16.79
C GLU A 128 -6.73 7.14 -16.62
N PHE A 129 -6.61 6.39 -15.53
CA PHE A 129 -5.32 5.79 -15.16
C PHE A 129 -5.12 4.36 -15.66
N VAL A 130 -6.21 3.60 -15.88
CA VAL A 130 -6.12 2.24 -16.42
C VAL A 130 -6.27 2.27 -17.93
N ARG A 131 -7.36 2.84 -18.44
CA ARG A 131 -7.69 2.76 -19.87
C ARG A 131 -6.87 3.73 -20.74
N LEU A 132 -6.66 4.95 -20.26
CA LEU A 132 -5.88 5.97 -20.98
C LEU A 132 -4.40 5.99 -20.57
N GLY A 133 -4.02 5.19 -19.56
CA GLY A 133 -2.63 5.07 -19.11
C GLY A 133 -2.02 6.37 -18.58
N LYS A 134 -2.83 7.34 -18.14
CA LYS A 134 -2.30 8.57 -17.57
C LYS A 134 -1.51 8.28 -16.30
N THR A 135 -0.59 9.18 -15.98
CA THR A 135 0.15 9.19 -14.72
C THR A 135 -0.10 10.52 -14.01
N PRO A 136 -0.11 10.56 -12.67
CA PRO A 136 -0.15 11.83 -11.96
C PRO A 136 1.07 12.71 -12.35
N SER A 137 0.95 14.03 -12.20
CA SER A 137 2.02 14.99 -12.48
C SER A 137 3.13 14.91 -11.42
N ILE A 138 3.87 13.81 -11.41
CA ILE A 138 4.99 13.53 -10.51
C ILE A 138 6.26 13.27 -11.30
N LYS A 139 7.42 13.35 -10.64
CA LYS A 139 8.69 12.99 -11.28
C LYS A 139 8.67 11.51 -11.73
N LYS A 140 9.31 11.22 -12.87
CA LYS A 140 9.24 9.90 -13.52
C LYS A 140 9.72 8.76 -12.61
N GLU A 141 10.72 9.01 -11.77
CA GLU A 141 11.26 8.06 -10.79
C GLU A 141 10.25 7.60 -9.73
N PHE A 142 9.17 8.37 -9.52
CA PHE A 142 8.12 8.06 -8.55
C PHE A 142 6.92 7.32 -9.18
N THR A 143 6.83 7.31 -10.50
CA THR A 143 5.77 6.62 -11.26
C THR A 143 5.64 5.12 -10.90
N PRO A 144 6.73 4.37 -10.66
CA PRO A 144 6.66 2.99 -10.19
C PRO A 144 5.76 2.74 -8.97
N PHE A 145 5.77 3.64 -7.99
CA PHE A 145 4.99 3.45 -6.76
C PHE A 145 3.50 3.68 -6.96
N PHE A 146 3.12 4.53 -7.92
CA PHE A 146 1.74 4.67 -8.36
C PHE A 146 1.19 3.37 -8.96
N PHE A 147 1.95 2.75 -9.88
CA PHE A 147 1.53 1.49 -10.51
C PHE A 147 1.53 0.31 -9.53
N GLN A 148 2.37 0.33 -8.50
CA GLN A 148 2.27 -0.59 -7.37
C GLN A 148 0.91 -0.48 -6.67
N GLY A 149 0.43 0.74 -6.42
CA GLY A 149 -0.92 0.98 -5.91
C GLY A 149 -2.00 0.40 -6.81
N LEU A 150 -1.85 0.58 -8.12
CA LEU A 150 -2.80 0.04 -9.11
C LEU A 150 -2.82 -1.49 -9.12
N GLY A 151 -1.65 -2.13 -8.98
CA GLY A 151 -1.55 -3.59 -8.84
C GLY A 151 -2.22 -4.12 -7.58
N ARG A 152 -2.07 -3.42 -6.44
CA ARG A 152 -2.82 -3.73 -5.22
C ARG A 152 -4.33 -3.68 -5.48
N PHE A 153 -4.81 -2.67 -6.20
CA PHE A 153 -6.21 -2.53 -6.56
C PHE A 153 -6.70 -3.69 -7.45
N PHE A 154 -5.92 -4.08 -8.47
CA PHE A 154 -6.27 -5.20 -9.36
C PHE A 154 -6.47 -6.51 -8.61
N TRP A 155 -5.60 -6.83 -7.64
CA TRP A 155 -5.82 -7.99 -6.79
C TRP A 155 -7.14 -7.91 -6.01
N HIS A 156 -7.44 -6.75 -5.41
CA HIS A 156 -8.65 -6.56 -4.61
C HIS A 156 -9.94 -6.68 -5.44
N ILE A 157 -9.98 -6.03 -6.62
CA ILE A 157 -11.17 -6.09 -7.48
C ILE A 157 -11.35 -7.47 -8.13
N SER A 158 -10.25 -8.21 -8.33
CA SER A 158 -10.29 -9.60 -8.76
C SER A 158 -10.75 -10.56 -7.66
N ARG A 159 -10.71 -10.16 -6.37
CA ARG A 159 -11.14 -11.00 -5.23
C ARG A 159 -10.45 -12.37 -5.19
N GLY A 160 -9.21 -12.45 -5.66
CA GLY A 160 -8.45 -13.70 -5.77
C GLY A 160 -8.68 -14.52 -7.04
N ASP A 161 -9.55 -14.07 -7.95
CA ASP A 161 -9.75 -14.67 -9.26
C ASP A 161 -8.60 -14.30 -10.22
N THR A 162 -7.77 -15.29 -10.55
CA THR A 162 -6.58 -15.12 -11.40
C THR A 162 -6.93 -14.94 -12.87
N GLU A 163 -8.09 -15.42 -13.34
CA GLU A 163 -8.55 -15.18 -14.71
C GLU A 163 -9.06 -13.75 -14.86
N LYS A 164 -9.81 -13.26 -13.88
CA LYS A 164 -10.20 -11.84 -13.85
C LYS A 164 -8.96 -10.93 -13.77
N LEU A 165 -7.96 -11.32 -12.98
CA LEU A 165 -6.69 -10.60 -12.90
C LEU A 165 -5.97 -10.55 -14.25
N SER A 166 -5.86 -11.68 -14.96
CA SER A 166 -5.18 -11.72 -16.27
C SER A 166 -5.82 -10.79 -17.28
N ARG A 167 -7.16 -10.73 -17.33
CA ARG A 167 -7.91 -9.81 -18.21
C ARG A 167 -7.65 -8.34 -17.88
N LEU A 168 -7.52 -7.98 -16.59
CA LEU A 168 -7.20 -6.60 -16.19
C LEU A 168 -5.78 -6.19 -16.59
N LEU A 169 -4.82 -7.12 -16.53
CA LEU A 169 -3.42 -6.85 -16.86
C LEU A 169 -3.21 -6.55 -18.34
N VAL A 170 -4.05 -7.10 -19.24
CA VAL A 170 -3.99 -6.83 -20.69
C VAL A 170 -4.26 -5.36 -21.01
N LEU A 171 -4.93 -4.62 -20.12
CA LEU A 171 -5.25 -3.20 -20.33
C LEU A 171 -4.04 -2.28 -20.14
N LEU A 172 -2.93 -2.78 -19.63
CA LEU A 172 -1.77 -1.97 -19.25
C LEU A 172 -0.63 -2.09 -20.25
N GLU A 173 0.12 -0.99 -20.41
CA GLU A 173 1.39 -1.03 -21.14
C GLU A 173 2.38 -1.98 -20.46
N LYS A 174 3.05 -2.83 -21.25
CA LYS A 174 4.00 -3.85 -20.75
C LYS A 174 5.05 -3.27 -19.78
N LYS A 175 5.55 -2.07 -20.04
CA LYS A 175 6.54 -1.37 -19.20
C LYS A 175 6.06 -1.08 -17.76
N ARG A 176 4.75 -1.18 -17.49
CA ARG A 176 4.15 -0.96 -16.15
C ARG A 176 3.96 -2.26 -15.38
N LEU A 177 3.97 -3.40 -16.06
CA LEU A 177 3.70 -4.70 -15.45
C LEU A 177 4.64 -5.04 -14.29
N PRO A 178 5.95 -4.72 -14.31
CA PRO A 178 6.80 -4.96 -13.15
C PRO A 178 6.26 -4.33 -11.85
N ASP A 179 5.91 -3.05 -11.91
CA ASP A 179 5.40 -2.31 -10.75
C ASP A 179 4.02 -2.82 -10.29
N VAL A 180 3.18 -3.18 -11.24
CA VAL A 180 1.84 -3.74 -10.98
C VAL A 180 1.96 -5.12 -10.34
N TRP A 181 2.88 -5.97 -10.80
CA TRP A 181 3.17 -7.27 -10.19
C TRP A 181 3.72 -7.15 -8.77
N ARG A 182 4.56 -6.15 -8.51
CA ARG A 182 4.95 -5.78 -7.14
C ARG A 182 3.74 -5.43 -6.28
N GLY A 183 2.81 -4.63 -6.80
CA GLY A 183 1.54 -4.31 -6.15
C GLY A 183 0.67 -5.53 -5.85
N ILE A 184 0.55 -6.44 -6.81
CA ILE A 184 -0.17 -7.71 -6.68
C ILE A 184 0.46 -8.55 -5.57
N GLY A 185 1.79 -8.67 -5.53
CA GLY A 185 2.50 -9.39 -4.46
C GLY A 185 2.22 -8.83 -3.06
N ILE A 186 2.18 -7.50 -2.94
CA ILE A 186 1.82 -6.83 -1.68
C ILE A 186 0.41 -7.21 -1.27
N ALA A 187 -0.58 -7.05 -2.16
CA ALA A 187 -1.97 -7.29 -1.83
C ALA A 187 -2.29 -8.77 -1.61
N PHE A 188 -1.73 -9.67 -2.44
CA PHE A 188 -1.81 -11.11 -2.29
C PHE A 188 -1.39 -11.54 -0.88
N THR A 189 -0.25 -11.02 -0.43
CA THR A 189 0.33 -11.36 0.86
C THR A 189 -0.38 -10.67 2.01
N TYR A 190 -0.65 -9.37 1.89
CA TYR A 190 -1.24 -8.56 2.96
C TYR A 190 -2.71 -8.87 3.21
N VAL A 191 -3.49 -9.20 2.17
CA VAL A 191 -4.86 -9.69 2.35
C VAL A 191 -4.83 -11.10 2.95
N GLY A 192 -3.91 -11.95 2.50
CA GLY A 192 -3.79 -13.32 2.97
C GLY A 192 -5.04 -14.17 2.65
N GLY A 193 -5.16 -15.31 3.34
CA GLY A 193 -6.27 -16.24 3.11
C GLY A 193 -6.22 -16.98 1.77
N THR A 194 -5.02 -17.10 1.19
CA THR A 194 -4.71 -17.83 -0.04
C THR A 194 -4.14 -19.22 0.28
N LYS A 195 -4.31 -20.17 -0.65
CA LYS A 195 -3.84 -21.56 -0.56
C LYS A 195 -2.62 -21.78 -1.46
N LYS A 196 -1.94 -22.93 -1.32
CA LYS A 196 -0.78 -23.32 -2.15
C LYS A 196 -1.05 -23.31 -3.63
N LYS A 197 -2.23 -23.79 -4.04
CA LYS A 197 -2.65 -23.71 -5.43
C LYS A 197 -2.71 -22.26 -5.93
N ASP A 198 -3.18 -21.33 -5.11
CA ASP A 198 -3.32 -19.92 -5.51
C ASP A 198 -1.95 -19.27 -5.70
N VAL A 199 -0.97 -19.63 -4.87
CA VAL A 199 0.43 -19.20 -5.02
C VAL A 199 1.00 -19.70 -6.35
N LEU A 200 0.87 -21.00 -6.65
CA LEU A 200 1.37 -21.57 -7.90
C LEU A 200 0.70 -20.94 -9.13
N THR A 201 -0.61 -20.73 -9.09
CA THR A 201 -1.34 -20.08 -10.18
C THR A 201 -0.84 -18.66 -10.43
N VAL A 202 -0.64 -17.87 -9.37
CA VAL A 202 -0.16 -16.49 -9.50
C VAL A 202 1.30 -16.45 -9.98
N LEU A 203 2.15 -17.37 -9.51
CA LEU A 203 3.52 -17.50 -10.01
C LEU A 203 3.54 -17.82 -11.51
N ASN A 204 2.74 -18.79 -11.96
CA ASN A 204 2.62 -19.12 -13.39
C ASN A 204 2.08 -17.95 -14.21
N LEU A 205 1.10 -17.20 -13.67
CA LEU A 205 0.54 -16.02 -14.34
C LEU A 205 1.55 -14.88 -14.45
N SER A 206 2.47 -14.75 -13.49
CA SER A 206 3.46 -13.67 -13.46
C SER A 206 4.54 -13.77 -14.53
N LYS A 207 4.80 -14.96 -15.09
CA LYS A 207 5.76 -15.19 -16.19
C LYS A 207 7.12 -14.53 -15.93
N GLU A 208 7.53 -13.54 -16.72
CA GLU A 208 8.79 -12.81 -16.56
C GLU A 208 8.83 -11.92 -15.29
N HIS A 209 7.67 -11.64 -14.68
CA HIS A 209 7.51 -10.77 -13.52
C HIS A 209 7.47 -11.51 -12.17
N VAL A 210 7.93 -12.76 -12.11
CA VAL A 210 8.00 -13.53 -10.85
C VAL A 210 8.81 -12.77 -9.79
N LYS A 211 9.93 -12.14 -10.17
CA LYS A 211 10.78 -11.36 -9.26
C LYS A 211 10.04 -10.17 -8.68
N ASP A 212 9.32 -9.43 -9.53
CA ASP A 212 8.52 -8.28 -9.13
C ASP A 212 7.43 -8.68 -8.12
N PHE A 213 6.71 -9.78 -8.40
CA PHE A 213 5.72 -10.33 -7.49
C PHE A 213 6.34 -10.71 -6.13
N LYS A 214 7.46 -11.44 -6.14
CA LYS A 214 8.20 -11.81 -4.92
C LYS A 214 8.67 -10.58 -4.13
N CYS A 215 9.11 -9.52 -4.81
CA CYS A 215 9.45 -8.24 -4.17
C CYS A 215 8.25 -7.67 -3.40
N GLY A 216 7.06 -7.70 -4.01
CA GLY A 216 5.82 -7.31 -3.33
C GLY A 216 5.51 -8.13 -2.08
N VAL A 217 5.71 -9.46 -2.16
CA VAL A 217 5.54 -10.37 -1.02
C VAL A 217 6.46 -9.98 0.14
N VAL A 218 7.74 -9.73 -0.14
CA VAL A 218 8.72 -9.29 0.87
C VAL A 218 8.28 -8.01 1.57
N ILE A 219 7.84 -7.00 0.81
CA ILE A 219 7.36 -5.71 1.36
C ILE A 219 6.21 -5.93 2.34
N ALA A 220 5.23 -6.77 1.97
CA ALA A 220 4.07 -7.06 2.81
C ALA A 220 4.45 -7.84 4.08
N LEU A 221 5.33 -8.83 3.96
CA LEU A 221 5.83 -9.59 5.11
C LEU A 221 6.61 -8.71 6.09
N HIS A 222 7.46 -7.82 5.59
CA HIS A 222 8.18 -6.85 6.41
C HIS A 222 7.20 -5.92 7.17
N THR A 223 6.24 -5.34 6.45
CA THR A 223 5.23 -4.45 7.04
C THR A 223 4.43 -5.15 8.15
N ARG A 224 4.05 -6.42 7.95
CA ARG A 224 3.36 -7.22 8.97
C ARG A 224 4.24 -7.60 10.17
N SER A 225 5.54 -7.81 9.94
CA SER A 225 6.49 -8.09 11.02
C SER A 225 6.66 -6.89 11.95
N LEU A 226 6.59 -5.67 11.41
CA LEU A 226 6.64 -4.45 12.20
C LEU A 226 5.40 -4.32 13.10
N SER A 227 4.19 -4.62 12.58
CA SER A 227 2.92 -4.44 13.28
C SER A 227 2.60 -5.49 14.36
N LYS A 228 3.59 -6.29 14.79
CA LYS A 228 3.50 -7.35 15.82
C LYS A 228 2.31 -8.31 15.70
N HIS A 229 1.74 -8.45 14.51
CA HIS A 229 0.62 -9.34 14.19
C HIS A 229 0.99 -10.25 13.01
N PRO A 230 2.00 -11.13 13.16
CA PRO A 230 2.32 -12.10 12.12
C PRO A 230 1.16 -13.09 11.98
N PHE A 231 0.47 -13.01 10.84
CA PHE A 231 -0.60 -13.93 10.51
C PHE A 231 -0.02 -15.33 10.20
N LYS A 232 -0.69 -16.42 10.60
CA LYS A 232 -0.24 -17.81 10.38
C LYS A 232 0.09 -18.13 8.90
N ASP A 233 -0.51 -17.40 7.96
CA ASP A 233 -0.25 -17.54 6.52
C ASP A 233 1.06 -16.89 6.05
N SER A 234 1.70 -16.04 6.85
CA SER A 234 2.93 -15.33 6.48
C SER A 234 4.12 -16.29 6.31
N LEU A 235 4.22 -17.32 7.18
CA LEU A 235 5.22 -18.37 7.06
C LEU A 235 4.94 -19.28 5.85
N PHE A 236 3.66 -19.59 5.63
CA PHE A 236 3.23 -20.37 4.48
C PHE A 236 3.55 -19.67 3.15
N ILE A 237 3.21 -18.39 3.02
CA ILE A 237 3.48 -17.60 1.80
C ILE A 237 4.99 -17.51 1.57
N LYS A 238 5.77 -17.19 2.62
CA LYS A 238 7.24 -17.14 2.55
C LYS A 238 7.83 -18.43 1.97
N ASN A 239 7.39 -19.59 2.47
CA ASN A 239 7.86 -20.88 1.97
C ASN A 239 7.35 -21.17 0.56
N ALA A 240 6.10 -20.83 0.26
CA ALA A 240 5.47 -21.11 -1.03
C ALA A 240 6.03 -20.28 -2.19
N VAL A 241 6.56 -19.08 -1.90
CA VAL A 241 7.24 -18.24 -2.90
C VAL A 241 8.76 -18.39 -2.87
N ASP A 242 9.29 -19.35 -2.11
CA ASP A 242 10.71 -19.65 -1.99
C ASP A 242 11.56 -18.38 -1.78
N LEU A 243 11.24 -17.66 -0.70
CA LEU A 243 11.98 -16.47 -0.29
C LEU A 243 13.10 -16.84 0.69
N PRO A 244 14.28 -16.17 0.61
CA PRO A 244 15.37 -16.39 1.55
C PRO A 244 14.96 -16.03 2.99
N CYS A 245 15.80 -16.41 3.96
CA CYS A 245 15.51 -16.23 5.39
C CYS A 245 15.16 -14.77 5.75
N PHE A 246 14.20 -14.58 6.68
CA PHE A 246 13.73 -13.26 7.13
C PHE A 246 14.84 -12.36 7.69
N SER A 247 15.92 -12.94 8.24
CA SER A 247 17.10 -12.18 8.68
C SER A 247 17.79 -11.43 7.54
N LEU A 248 17.76 -11.97 6.32
CA LEU A 248 18.29 -11.33 5.10
C LEU A 248 17.36 -10.22 4.58
N LEU A 249 16.08 -10.24 4.96
CA LEU A 249 15.06 -9.25 4.58
C LEU A 249 15.02 -8.02 5.51
N LYS A 250 15.75 -8.05 6.64
CA LYS A 250 15.81 -6.95 7.63
C LYS A 250 16.35 -5.64 7.07
N ASN A 251 17.11 -5.74 5.99
CA ASN A 251 17.63 -4.61 5.24
C ASN A 251 16.76 -4.39 4.00
N THR A 252 15.47 -4.11 4.20
CA THR A 252 14.50 -3.95 3.12
C THR A 252 14.87 -2.80 2.19
N THR A 253 15.51 -1.75 2.71
CA THR A 253 16.13 -0.69 1.90
C THR A 253 17.19 -1.25 0.95
N LEU A 254 17.95 -2.26 1.37
CA LEU A 254 19.05 -2.90 0.65
C LEU A 254 18.54 -3.98 -0.33
N PHE A 255 17.43 -4.66 -0.01
CA PHE A 255 16.71 -5.57 -0.92
C PHE A 255 15.91 -4.82 -2.00
N LEU A 256 15.20 -3.77 -1.62
CA LEU A 256 14.63 -2.78 -2.54
C LEU A 256 15.76 -2.17 -3.38
N SER A 257 16.93 -1.92 -2.78
CA SER A 257 18.08 -1.40 -3.51
C SER A 257 18.63 -2.37 -4.56
N SER A 258 18.74 -3.67 -4.26
CA SER A 258 19.35 -4.63 -5.17
C SER A 258 18.46 -5.01 -6.37
N GLU A 259 17.13 -4.88 -6.27
CA GLU A 259 16.19 -5.23 -7.34
C GLU A 259 15.52 -4.05 -8.04
N LEU A 260 15.43 -2.87 -7.40
CA LEU A 260 15.18 -1.66 -8.19
C LEU A 260 16.36 -1.50 -9.14
N SER A 261 16.11 -1.36 -10.44
CA SER A 261 17.16 -1.18 -11.46
C SER A 261 18.29 -0.28 -10.95
N LYS A 262 19.55 -0.55 -11.33
CA LYS A 262 20.75 0.22 -10.90
C LYS A 262 20.57 1.76 -10.90
N ASN A 263 19.61 2.30 -11.67
CA ASN A 263 19.22 3.70 -11.71
C ASN A 263 18.41 4.21 -10.49
N SER A 264 17.46 3.45 -9.97
CA SER A 264 16.63 3.86 -8.82
C SER A 264 17.43 3.97 -7.53
N LEU A 265 18.50 3.16 -7.44
CA LEU A 265 19.42 3.08 -6.32
C LEU A 265 20.38 4.28 -6.23
N LYS A 266 20.92 4.69 -7.39
CA LYS A 266 21.74 5.90 -7.53
C LYS A 266 20.94 7.16 -7.15
N GLN A 267 19.65 7.19 -7.47
CA GLN A 267 18.76 8.33 -7.21
C GLN A 267 18.35 8.49 -5.74
N ILE A 268 18.26 7.40 -4.96
CA ILE A 268 17.99 7.51 -3.51
C ILE A 268 19.26 7.93 -2.75
N LYS A 269 20.45 7.50 -3.21
CA LYS A 269 21.73 7.89 -2.62
C LYS A 269 22.20 9.29 -3.02
N SER A 270 21.72 9.87 -4.12
CA SER A 270 22.07 11.24 -4.54
C SER A 270 21.29 12.35 -3.79
N PHE A 271 20.61 11.99 -2.70
CA PHE A 271 19.91 12.89 -1.79
C PHE A 271 20.43 12.81 -0.34
N LEU A 272 21.48 12.02 -0.11
CA LEU A 272 22.34 12.09 1.08
C LEU A 272 23.60 12.88 0.70
#